data_AF-A0AB34K3B1-F1
#
_entry.id   AF-A0AB34K3B1-F1
#
_cell.length_a   1.000
_cell.length_b   1.000
_cell.length_c   1.000
_cell.angle_alpha   90.00
_cell.angle_beta   90.00
_cell.angle_gamma   90.00
#
_symmetry.space_group_name_H-M   'P 1'
#
loop_
_entity.id
_entity.type
_entity.pdbx_description
1 polymer ?
#
loop_
_entity_poly.entity_id
_entity_poly.type
_entity_poly.pdbx_seq_one_letter_code
_entity_poly.pdbx_strand_id
1 'polypeptide(L)'
;METDSLLQSIFNTIPARARFVGRYLAYTTFSSLSTGFVFGQLGATLCTGPLVPFMSGAWLGYTFACFSFFRLEAQRAMEYIRKYPHLMEHAIEVEFKNLADLREGEPVEEWVRSGGLVVRLGRLSWAILAAQGCSTSVDEIQEARRQRLVQSCDERSKDD
;
A
#
# COMPACT_ATOMS: atom_id res chain seq x y z
N MET A 1 -21.96 -14.13 -9.62
CA MET A 1 -21.11 -13.77 -10.77
C MET A 1 -21.35 -12.33 -11.25
N GLU A 2 -22.58 -11.79 -11.26
CA GLU A 2 -22.80 -10.35 -11.54
C GLU A 2 -22.43 -9.40 -10.39
N THR A 3 -22.52 -9.86 -9.14
CA THR A 3 -22.14 -9.05 -7.97
C THR A 3 -20.65 -8.70 -7.95
N ASP A 4 -19.81 -9.60 -8.46
CA ASP A 4 -18.36 -9.43 -8.47
C ASP A 4 -17.94 -8.41 -9.53
N SER A 5 -18.61 -8.37 -10.70
CA SER A 5 -18.32 -7.39 -11.76
C SER A 5 -18.75 -5.97 -11.37
N LEU A 6 -19.88 -5.83 -10.67
CA LEU A 6 -20.35 -4.54 -10.15
C LEU A 6 -19.44 -4.01 -9.04
N LEU A 7 -19.01 -4.88 -8.12
CA LEU A 7 -18.02 -4.50 -7.11
C LEU A 7 -16.71 -4.08 -7.77
N GLN A 8 -16.23 -4.82 -8.77
CA GLN A 8 -14.99 -4.51 -9.48
C GLN A 8 -15.08 -3.19 -10.27
N SER A 9 -16.24 -2.88 -10.85
CA SER A 9 -16.53 -1.58 -11.50
C SER A 9 -16.54 -0.42 -10.50
N ILE A 10 -17.18 -0.59 -9.34
CA ILE A 10 -17.20 0.42 -8.27
C ILE A 10 -15.79 0.63 -7.72
N PHE A 11 -15.05 -0.46 -7.46
CA PHE A 11 -13.66 -0.36 -7.04
C PHE A 11 -12.82 0.37 -8.08
N ASN A 12 -12.98 0.08 -9.38
CA ASN A 12 -12.33 0.77 -10.49
C ASN A 12 -12.66 2.25 -10.61
N THR A 13 -13.79 2.69 -10.06
CA THR A 13 -14.17 4.10 -10.04
C THR A 13 -13.56 4.87 -8.86
N ILE A 14 -13.15 4.17 -7.80
CA ILE A 14 -12.54 4.78 -6.62
C ILE A 14 -11.07 5.10 -6.92
N PRO A 15 -10.64 6.38 -6.80
CA PRO A 15 -9.24 6.75 -7.02
C PRO A 15 -8.31 5.95 -6.10
N ALA A 16 -7.15 5.53 -6.60
CA ALA A 16 -6.21 4.67 -5.87
C ALA A 16 -5.88 5.19 -4.45
N ARG A 17 -5.83 6.52 -4.28
CA ARG A 17 -5.63 7.19 -2.99
C ARG A 17 -6.76 6.91 -1.99
N ALA A 18 -8.02 6.87 -2.43
CA ALA A 18 -9.15 6.55 -1.55
C ALA A 18 -9.15 5.06 -1.16
N ARG A 19 -8.71 4.15 -2.05
CA ARG A 19 -8.51 2.73 -1.69
C ARG A 19 -7.42 2.57 -0.64
N PHE A 20 -6.31 3.30 -0.77
CA PHE A 20 -5.23 3.31 0.21
C PHE A 20 -5.72 3.77 1.58
N VAL A 21 -6.40 4.92 1.63
CA VAL A 21 -6.97 5.47 2.88
C VAL A 21 -7.99 4.51 3.49
N GLY A 22 -8.87 3.93 2.67
CA GLY A 22 -9.85 2.94 3.13
C GLY A 22 -9.19 1.70 3.74
N ARG A 23 -8.16 1.15 3.10
CA ARG A 23 -7.39 0.01 3.62
C ARG A 23 -6.65 0.36 4.92
N TYR A 24 -6.07 1.56 5.00
CA TYR A 24 -5.40 2.05 6.20
C TYR A 24 -6.38 2.20 7.36
N LEU A 25 -7.52 2.86 7.15
CA LEU A 25 -8.55 3.05 8.17
C LEU A 25 -9.10 1.71 8.64
N ALA A 26 -9.48 0.82 7.73
CA ALA A 26 -9.98 -0.50 8.09
C ALA A 26 -8.96 -1.30 8.92
N TYR A 27 -7.69 -1.33 8.49
CA TYR A 27 -6.62 -2.07 9.17
C TYR A 27 -6.33 -1.51 10.58
N THR A 28 -6.19 -0.18 10.69
CA THR A 28 -5.86 0.48 11.95
C THR A 28 -7.01 0.44 12.95
N THR A 29 -8.25 0.67 12.51
CA THR A 29 -9.43 0.58 13.37
C THR A 29 -9.64 -0.83 13.88
N PHE A 30 -9.55 -1.85 13.02
CA PHE A 30 -9.73 -3.23 13.44
C PHE A 30 -8.64 -3.68 14.43
N SER A 31 -7.38 -3.35 14.16
CA SER A 31 -6.26 -3.67 15.06
C SER A 31 -6.37 -2.93 16.40
N SER A 32 -6.70 -1.64 16.36
CA SER A 32 -6.87 -0.81 17.57
C SER A 32 -7.99 -1.33 18.45
N LEU A 33 -9.18 -1.57 17.88
CA LEU A 33 -10.32 -2.11 18.63
C LEU A 33 -10.02 -3.49 19.19
N SER A 34 -9.45 -4.39 18.38
CA SER A 34 -9.12 -5.75 18.83
C SER A 34 -8.14 -5.74 20.00
N THR A 35 -7.07 -4.95 19.90
CA THR A 35 -6.07 -4.82 20.98
C THR A 35 -6.68 -4.15 22.21
N GLY A 36 -7.51 -3.11 22.02
CA GLY A 36 -8.24 -2.45 23.09
C GLY A 36 -9.15 -3.42 23.84
N PHE A 37 -9.93 -4.24 23.13
CA PHE A 37 -10.82 -5.23 23.77
C PHE A 37 -10.04 -6.25 24.60
N VAL A 38 -8.92 -6.76 24.08
CA VAL A 38 -8.06 -7.70 24.83
C VAL A 38 -7.55 -7.08 26.12
N PHE A 39 -7.03 -5.85 26.06
CA PHE A 39 -6.52 -5.16 27.26
C PHE A 39 -7.65 -4.76 28.22
N GLY A 40 -8.80 -4.35 27.70
CA GLY A 40 -9.98 -4.03 28.51
C GLY A 40 -10.48 -5.24 29.29
N GLN A 41 -10.50 -6.42 28.66
CA GLN A 41 -10.84 -7.68 29.32
C GLN A 41 -9.85 -8.03 30.44
N LEU A 42 -8.55 -7.86 30.18
CA LEU A 42 -7.51 -8.03 31.21
C LEU A 42 -7.67 -7.02 32.35
N GLY A 43 -7.99 -5.77 32.05
CA GLY A 43 -8.28 -4.72 33.02
C GLY A 43 -9.45 -5.04 33.95
N ALA A 44 -10.53 -5.59 33.37
CA ALA A 44 -11.67 -6.06 34.13
C ALA A 44 -11.29 -7.18 35.10
N THR A 45 -10.38 -8.09 34.70
CA THR A 45 -9.92 -9.18 35.58
C THR A 45 -8.94 -8.75 36.67
N LEU A 46 -8.23 -7.63 36.49
CA LEU A 46 -7.18 -7.14 37.39
C LEU A 46 -7.65 -6.07 38.39
N CYS A 47 -8.97 -5.89 38.56
CA CYS A 47 -9.59 -4.91 39.48
C CYS A 47 -9.23 -3.43 39.25
N THR A 48 -8.53 -3.09 38.16
CA THR A 48 -8.20 -1.71 37.77
C THR A 48 -9.31 -1.03 36.95
N GLY A 49 -10.32 -1.80 36.56
CA GLY A 49 -11.43 -1.35 35.72
C GLY A 49 -11.12 -1.47 34.23
N PRO A 50 -12.12 -1.61 33.35
CA PRO A 50 -11.91 -1.94 31.94
C PRO A 50 -11.46 -0.75 31.07
N LEU A 51 -11.79 0.49 31.47
CA LEU A 51 -11.66 1.66 30.59
C LEU A 51 -10.22 2.08 30.33
N VAL A 52 -9.40 2.23 31.39
CA VAL A 52 -8.00 2.68 31.25
C VAL A 52 -7.16 1.67 30.46
N PRO A 53 -7.25 0.35 30.73
CA PRO A 53 -6.56 -0.66 29.93
C PRO A 53 -7.06 -0.74 28.48
N PHE A 54 -8.37 -0.56 28.25
CA PHE A 54 -8.91 -0.49 26.89
C PHE A 54 -8.28 0.67 26.10
N MET A 55 -8.25 1.88 26.68
CA MET A 55 -7.70 3.05 25.98
C MET A 55 -6.20 2.92 25.68
N SER A 56 -5.42 2.42 26.64
CA SER A 56 -3.99 2.20 26.43
C SER A 56 -3.72 1.09 25.40
N GLY A 57 -4.47 -0.01 25.46
CA GLY A 57 -4.41 -1.09 24.47
C GLY A 57 -4.82 -0.62 23.07
N ALA A 58 -5.88 0.18 22.96
CA ALA A 58 -6.34 0.72 21.68
C ALA A 58 -5.32 1.68 21.06
N TRP A 59 -4.68 2.52 21.87
CA TRP A 59 -3.62 3.43 21.42
C TRP A 59 -2.36 2.69 20.96
N LEU A 60 -1.92 1.68 21.73
CA LEU A 60 -0.80 0.82 21.34
C LEU A 60 -1.11 0.04 20.07
N GLY A 61 -2.30 -0.54 19.96
CA GLY A 61 -2.78 -1.25 18.78
C GLY A 61 -2.82 -0.36 17.55
N TYR A 62 -3.30 0.88 17.69
CA TYR A 62 -3.28 1.86 16.61
C TYR A 62 -1.85 2.19 16.16
N THR A 63 -0.96 2.51 17.11
CA THR A 63 0.43 2.90 16.82
C THR A 63 1.18 1.76 16.12
N PHE A 64 1.02 0.54 16.64
CA PHE A 64 1.61 -0.66 16.04
C PHE A 64 1.04 -0.95 14.65
N ALA A 65 -0.27 -0.80 14.46
CA ALA A 65 -0.92 -1.00 13.16
C ALA A 65 -0.43 0.03 12.14
N CYS A 66 -0.32 1.31 12.53
CA CYS A 66 0.22 2.36 11.67
C CYS A 66 1.64 2.02 11.19
N PHE A 67 2.51 1.63 12.13
CA PHE A 67 3.89 1.28 11.82
C PHE A 67 3.97 0.04 10.93
N SER A 68 3.20 -1.00 11.22
CA SER A 68 3.17 -2.24 10.44
C SER A 68 2.64 -2.01 9.03
N PHE A 69 1.58 -1.21 8.91
CA PHE A 69 1.01 -0.83 7.63
C PHE A 69 2.01 -0.03 6.78
N PHE A 70 2.68 0.96 7.39
CA PHE A 70 3.71 1.74 6.72
C PHE A 70 4.85 0.85 6.22
N ARG A 71 5.33 -0.10 7.04
CA ARG A 71 6.38 -1.04 6.62
C ARG A 71 5.95 -1.93 5.46
N LEU A 72 4.70 -2.40 5.46
CA LEU A 72 4.16 -3.24 4.39
C LEU A 72 4.04 -2.48 3.08
N GLU A 73 3.50 -1.25 3.12
CA GLU A 73 3.38 -0.42 1.93
C GLU A 73 4.75 0.08 1.44
N ALA A 74 5.71 0.33 2.34
CA ALA A 74 7.10 0.59 1.97
C ALA A 74 7.73 -0.58 1.21
N GLN A 75 7.54 -1.82 1.68
CA GLN A 75 8.04 -3.01 0.99
C GLN A 75 7.43 -3.15 -0.40
N ARG A 76 6.12 -2.93 -0.52
CA ARG A 76 5.43 -2.94 -1.81
C ARG A 76 5.99 -1.88 -2.74
N ALA A 77 6.12 -0.64 -2.28
CA ALA A 77 6.69 0.44 -3.08
C ALA A 77 8.09 0.09 -3.62
N MET A 78 8.95 -0.51 -2.78
CA MET A 78 10.26 -1.00 -3.21
C MET A 78 10.17 -2.13 -4.24
N GLU A 79 9.17 -3.01 -4.14
CA GLU A 79 8.92 -4.06 -5.13
C GLU A 79 8.46 -3.46 -6.47
N TYR A 80 7.59 -2.45 -6.44
CA TYR A 80 7.19 -1.71 -7.64
C TYR A 80 8.37 -1.00 -8.29
N ILE A 81 9.22 -0.33 -7.51
CA ILE A 81 10.46 0.30 -8.00
C ILE A 81 11.34 -0.73 -8.73
N ARG A 82 11.50 -1.93 -8.16
CA ARG A 82 12.33 -2.98 -8.76
C ARG A 82 11.76 -3.58 -10.03
N LYS A 83 10.44 -3.77 -10.09
CA LYS A 83 9.78 -4.39 -11.25
C LYS A 83 9.51 -3.41 -12.38
N TYR A 84 9.22 -2.15 -12.05
CA TYR A 84 8.79 -1.12 -12.99
C TYR A 84 9.49 0.23 -12.72
N PRO A 85 10.83 0.31 -12.82
CA PRO A 85 11.59 1.50 -12.43
C PRO A 85 11.20 2.74 -13.23
N HIS A 86 11.08 2.63 -14.56
CA HIS A 86 10.73 3.76 -15.43
C HIS A 86 9.33 4.31 -15.18
N LEU A 87 8.38 3.44 -14.84
CA LEU A 87 7.02 3.87 -14.53
C LEU A 87 6.98 4.64 -13.20
N MET A 88 7.78 4.19 -12.22
CA MET A 88 7.90 4.89 -10.94
C MET A 88 8.63 6.23 -11.07
N GLU A 89 9.71 6.28 -11.85
CA GLU A 89 10.44 7.50 -12.17
C GLU A 89 9.50 8.54 -12.77
N HIS A 90 8.74 8.15 -13.80
CA HIS A 90 7.75 9.02 -14.43
C HIS A 90 6.68 9.50 -13.44
N ALA A 91 6.16 8.62 -12.59
CA ALA A 91 5.13 9.01 -11.62
C ALA A 91 5.66 9.95 -10.53
N ILE A 92 6.90 9.76 -10.09
CA ILE A 92 7.55 10.67 -9.14
C ILE A 92 7.76 12.04 -9.78
N GLU A 93 8.22 12.09 -11.03
CA GLU A 93 8.40 13.35 -11.77
C GLU A 93 7.08 14.09 -12.00
N VAL A 94 6.01 13.37 -12.36
CA VAL A 94 4.71 13.98 -12.64
C VAL A 94 4.01 14.44 -11.36
N GLU A 95 3.98 13.61 -10.31
CA GLU A 95 3.26 13.94 -9.07
C GLU A 95 4.06 14.88 -8.16
N PHE A 96 5.39 14.81 -8.19
CA PHE A 96 6.26 15.44 -7.18
C PHE A 96 7.37 16.30 -7.79
N LYS A 97 7.19 16.84 -9.00
CA LYS A 97 8.18 17.66 -9.73
C LYS A 97 8.94 18.71 -8.91
N ASN A 98 8.29 19.32 -7.92
CA ASN A 98 8.88 20.38 -7.09
C ASN A 98 9.53 19.87 -5.78
N LEU A 99 9.30 18.61 -5.43
CA LEU A 99 9.67 17.99 -4.14
C LEU A 99 10.68 16.85 -4.31
N ALA A 100 10.68 16.20 -5.47
CA ALA A 100 11.62 15.16 -5.84
C ALA A 100 12.84 15.78 -6.53
N ASP A 101 13.93 15.94 -5.79
CA ASP A 101 15.26 16.19 -6.36
C ASP A 101 15.84 14.86 -6.87
N LEU A 102 15.16 14.27 -7.85
CA LEU A 102 15.63 13.06 -8.53
C LEU A 102 16.65 13.52 -9.58
N ARG A 103 17.91 13.14 -9.41
CA ARG A 103 18.94 13.45 -10.41
C ARG A 103 18.73 12.56 -11.62
N GLU A 104 18.81 13.15 -12.83
CA GLU A 104 18.72 12.41 -14.09
C GLU A 104 19.70 11.23 -14.09
N GLY A 105 19.18 10.02 -14.28
CA GLY A 105 19.96 8.78 -14.33
C GLY A 105 20.27 8.12 -12.98
N GLU A 106 19.85 8.70 -11.85
CA GLU A 106 19.94 8.02 -10.55
C GLU A 106 18.81 6.99 -10.41
N PRO A 107 19.10 5.71 -10.10
CA PRO A 107 18.05 4.73 -9.92
C PRO A 107 17.18 5.10 -8.71
N VAL A 108 15.86 5.06 -8.89
CA VAL A 108 14.86 5.43 -7.86
C VAL A 108 15.09 4.66 -6.53
N GLU A 109 15.54 3.40 -6.59
CA GLU A 109 15.88 2.61 -5.39
C GLU A 109 17.00 3.25 -4.56
N GLU A 110 18.02 3.81 -5.22
CA GLU A 110 19.13 4.47 -4.53
C GLU A 110 18.71 5.83 -3.98
N TRP A 111 17.93 6.59 -4.75
CA TRP A 111 17.36 7.86 -4.30
C TRP A 111 16.51 7.71 -3.02
N VAL A 112 15.66 6.68 -2.96
CA VAL A 112 14.85 6.38 -1.76
C VAL A 112 15.72 6.01 -0.55
N ARG A 113 16.88 5.41 -0.77
CA ARG A 113 17.78 4.96 0.31
C ARG A 113 18.78 6.02 0.75
N SER A 114 19.09 6.99 -0.10
CA SER A 114 20.10 8.00 0.18
C SER A 114 19.58 9.09 1.14
N GLY A 115 20.53 9.73 1.85
CA GLY A 115 20.26 10.80 2.81
C GLY A 115 20.12 10.34 4.28
N GLY A 116 19.88 11.32 5.16
CA GLY A 116 19.63 11.09 6.59
C GLY A 116 18.25 10.48 6.86
N LEU A 117 18.01 10.04 8.09
CA LEU A 117 16.78 9.32 8.48
C LEU A 117 15.48 10.04 8.06
N VAL A 118 15.38 11.36 8.32
CA VAL A 118 14.20 12.16 8.02
C VAL A 118 13.98 12.29 6.52
N VAL A 119 15.04 12.55 5.77
CA VAL A 119 14.99 12.66 4.30
C VAL A 119 14.58 11.31 3.70
N ARG A 120 15.17 10.22 4.19
CA ARG A 120 14.86 8.86 3.74
C ARG A 120 13.40 8.48 3.99
N LEU A 121 12.86 8.82 5.17
CA LEU A 121 11.44 8.61 5.49
C LEU A 121 10.52 9.45 4.59
N GLY A 122 10.89 10.69 4.31
CA GLY A 122 10.18 11.55 3.36
C GLY A 122 10.15 10.91 1.97
N ARG A 123 11.31 10.61 1.40
CA ARG A 123 11.47 9.97 0.07
C ARG A 123 10.72 8.64 -0.04
N LEU A 124 10.78 7.81 1.00
CA LEU A 124 10.03 6.57 1.06
C LEU A 124 8.51 6.82 1.05
N SER A 125 8.04 7.85 1.76
CA SER A 125 6.62 8.22 1.75
C SER A 125 6.17 8.71 0.37
N TRP A 126 6.98 9.52 -0.32
CA TRP A 126 6.73 9.93 -1.70
C TRP A 126 6.71 8.73 -2.66
N ALA A 127 7.65 7.79 -2.50
CA ALA A 127 7.70 6.57 -3.29
C ALA A 127 6.48 5.67 -3.05
N ILE A 128 5.98 5.58 -1.80
CA ILE A 128 4.73 4.88 -1.50
C ILE A 128 3.56 5.55 -2.23
N LEU A 129 3.45 6.88 -2.17
CA LEU A 129 2.38 7.61 -2.85
C LEU A 129 2.44 7.44 -4.36
N ALA A 130 3.62 7.56 -4.97
CA ALA A 130 3.83 7.29 -6.39
C ALA A 130 3.43 5.86 -6.75
N ALA A 131 3.82 4.87 -5.94
CA ALA A 131 3.43 3.48 -6.15
C ALA A 131 1.90 3.28 -6.12
N GLN A 132 1.18 4.00 -5.26
CA GLN A 132 -0.29 3.97 -5.28
C GLN A 132 -0.85 4.61 -6.55
N GLY A 133 -0.30 5.74 -7.00
CA GLY A 133 -0.70 6.38 -8.27
C GLY A 133 -0.50 5.46 -9.48
N CYS A 134 0.62 4.74 -9.50
CA CYS A 134 0.98 3.78 -10.53
C CYS A 134 0.22 2.46 -10.51
N SER A 135 -0.41 2.12 -9.37
CA SER A 135 -0.96 0.78 -9.15
C SER A 135 -1.94 0.34 -10.26
N THR A 136 -2.84 1.24 -10.67
CA THR A 136 -3.79 1.00 -11.77
C THR A 136 -3.07 0.70 -13.09
N SER A 137 -2.06 1.49 -13.46
CA SER A 137 -1.30 1.27 -14.69
C SER A 137 -0.52 -0.04 -14.66
N VAL A 138 -0.02 -0.45 -13.50
CA VAL A 138 0.66 -1.74 -13.35
C VAL A 138 -0.34 -2.88 -13.50
N ASP A 139 -1.53 -2.77 -12.91
CA ASP A 139 -2.59 -3.77 -13.04
C ASP A 139 -3.02 -3.92 -14.52
N GLU A 140 -3.16 -2.81 -15.25
CA GLU A 140 -3.44 -2.81 -16.70
C GLU A 140 -2.34 -3.52 -17.51
N ILE A 141 -1.06 -3.24 -17.22
CA ILE A 141 0.08 -3.90 -17.88
C ILE A 141 0.07 -5.40 -17.58
N GLN A 142 -0.21 -5.79 -16.35
CA GLN A 142 -0.27 -7.19 -15.95
C GLN A 142 -1.44 -7.93 -16.59
N GLU A 143 -2.61 -7.31 -16.66
CA GLU A 143 -3.79 -7.88 -17.30
C GLU A 143 -3.60 -8.03 -18.81
N ALA A 144 -3.03 -7.03 -19.48
CA ALA A 144 -2.69 -7.12 -20.90
C ALA A 144 -1.68 -8.26 -21.17
N ARG A 145 -0.71 -8.46 -20.26
CA ARG A 145 0.26 -9.56 -20.37
C ARG A 145 -0.41 -10.92 -20.16
N ARG A 146 -1.33 -11.02 -19.20
CA ARG A 146 -2.12 -12.23 -18.94
C ARG A 146 -2.97 -12.61 -20.16
N GLN A 147 -3.66 -11.65 -20.75
CA GLN A 147 -4.50 -11.90 -21.93
C GLN A 147 -3.68 -12.42 -23.13
N ARG A 148 -2.50 -11.85 -23.38
CA ARG A 148 -1.59 -12.35 -24.43
C ARG A 148 -1.13 -13.78 -24.18
N LEU A 149 -0.84 -14.15 -22.93
CA LEU A 149 -0.46 -15.51 -22.58
C LEU A 149 -1.61 -16.49 -22.81
N VAL A 150 -2.83 -16.14 -22.39
CA VAL A 150 -4.02 -16.98 -22.62
C VAL A 150 -4.25 -17.19 -24.12
N GLN A 151 -4.20 -16.12 -24.93
CA GLN A 151 -4.32 -16.22 -26.39
C GLN A 151 -3.28 -17.16 -27.00
N SER A 152 -2.01 -17.04 -26.57
CA SER A 152 -0.94 -17.91 -27.08
C SER A 152 -1.10 -19.39 -26.68
N CYS A 153 -1.75 -19.68 -25.55
CA CYS A 153 -2.07 -21.04 -25.13
C CYS A 153 -3.26 -21.60 -25.91
N ASP A 154 -4.30 -20.79 -26.12
CA ASP A 154 -5.48 -21.17 -26.90
C ASP A 154 -5.09 -21.50 -28.36
N GLU A 155 -4.19 -20.72 -28.95
CA GLU A 155 -3.65 -20.99 -30.30
C GLU A 155 -2.88 -22.31 -30.33
N ARG A 156 -1.98 -22.55 -29.36
CA ARG A 156 -1.21 -23.80 -29.29
C ARG A 156 -2.11 -25.03 -29.12
N SER A 157 -3.23 -24.92 -28.42
CA SER A 157 -4.18 -26.03 -28.24
C SER A 157 -5.04 -26.36 -29.47
N LYS A 158 -5.08 -25.48 -30.48
CA LYS A 158 -5.81 -25.72 -31.74
C LYS A 158 -4.97 -26.41 -32.81
N ASP A 159 -3.66 -26.41 -32.62
CA ASP A 159 -2.70 -27.05 -33.53
C ASP A 159 -2.38 -28.51 -33.14
N ASP A 160 -2.86 -28.96 -31.97
CA ASP A 160 -2.81 -30.35 -31.48
C ASP A 160 -4.15 -31.08 -31.73
#